data_AF-A0A081ANI2-F1
#
_entry.id   AF-A0A081ANI2-F1
#
_cell.length_a   1.000
_cell.length_b   1.000
_cell.length_c   1.000
_cell.angle_alpha   90.00
_cell.angle_beta   90.00
_cell.angle_gamma   90.00
#
_symmetry.space_group_name_H-M   'P 1'
#
loop_
_entity.id
_entity.type
_entity.pdbx_description
1 polymer ?
#
loop_
_entity_poly.entity_id
_entity_poly.type
_entity_poly.pdbx_seq_one_letter_code
_entity_poly.pdbx_strand_id
1 'polypeptide(L)'
;MGEFHDKKAAFALHNTESKVVVCIAAWYVISLVTLWTNRYVVAKLRVDSNLLSLAQLGMSVVGGLGSELYLVGWTVCKRSMRKVLDDGLKDMVLLAGVRILTVLLGLTALKYIAVSFTQTIKSSAPFFTVVLTYLLLGQRTGWRVNFSLIPIVSGLIFCSLSDSSFHVIGFIAALMSNCVDCIQNVLTKRLLNRSYSTSQLQLYTSIIAVAMQLMFIAYNWMATPPDPALEAKKTDRSTTVANCVKRALIIVLSIYRYGEDVTPLNWCGMVLVIFGVYVFNAASRIEREQAIKGPIIAPAKSTFVQTSTINNLSEIRIEKGR
;
A
#
# COMPACT_ATOMS: atom_id res chain seq x y z
N MET A 1 35.25 -21.76 -20.88
CA MET A 1 33.95 -21.14 -21.26
C MET A 1 33.00 -20.95 -20.06
N GLY A 2 32.92 -21.88 -19.09
CA GLY A 2 32.00 -21.80 -17.93
C GLY A 2 32.23 -20.63 -16.96
N GLU A 3 33.48 -20.33 -16.59
CA GLU A 3 33.79 -19.21 -15.67
C GLU A 3 33.37 -17.82 -16.18
N PHE A 4 33.37 -17.61 -17.50
CA PHE A 4 33.00 -16.32 -18.09
C PHE A 4 31.48 -16.10 -18.10
N HIS A 5 30.71 -17.20 -18.21
CA HIS A 5 29.25 -17.16 -18.07
C HIS A 5 28.85 -16.93 -16.61
N ASP A 6 29.58 -17.54 -15.67
CA ASP A 6 29.31 -17.40 -14.24
C ASP A 6 29.59 -15.98 -13.72
N LYS A 7 30.69 -15.37 -14.17
CA LYS A 7 31.00 -13.96 -13.87
C LYS A 7 29.99 -12.98 -14.47
N LYS A 8 29.47 -13.24 -15.68
CA LYS A 8 28.39 -12.43 -16.28
C LYS A 8 27.07 -12.60 -15.53
N ALA A 9 26.75 -13.82 -15.09
CA ALA A 9 25.57 -14.09 -14.29
C ALA A 9 25.65 -13.40 -12.92
N ALA A 10 26.76 -13.51 -12.21
CA ALA A 10 27.00 -12.83 -10.94
C ALA A 10 26.95 -11.31 -11.07
N PHE A 11 27.53 -10.74 -12.12
CA PHE A 11 27.47 -9.30 -12.40
C PHE A 11 26.04 -8.81 -12.73
N ALA A 12 25.29 -9.60 -13.50
CA ALA A 12 23.89 -9.30 -13.81
C ALA A 12 22.98 -9.40 -12.57
N LEU A 13 23.28 -10.33 -11.65
CA LEU A 13 22.56 -10.52 -10.39
C LEU A 13 22.79 -9.34 -9.45
N HIS A 14 24.05 -8.93 -9.26
CA HIS A 14 24.41 -7.75 -8.46
C HIS A 14 23.80 -6.45 -9.02
N ASN A 15 23.76 -6.29 -10.35
CA ASN A 15 23.12 -5.14 -10.99
C ASN A 15 21.58 -5.17 -10.81
N THR A 16 20.97 -6.35 -10.76
CA THR A 16 19.52 -6.49 -10.51
C THR A 16 19.18 -6.21 -9.05
N GLU A 17 19.96 -6.73 -8.10
CA GLU A 17 19.80 -6.43 -6.68
C GLU A 17 19.98 -4.94 -6.39
N SER A 18 21.01 -4.32 -6.97
CA SER A 18 21.25 -2.88 -6.86
C SER A 18 20.06 -2.06 -7.35
N LYS A 19 19.46 -2.43 -8.50
CA LYS A 19 18.26 -1.78 -9.02
C LYS A 19 17.06 -1.94 -8.09
N VAL A 20 16.84 -3.13 -7.53
CA VAL A 20 15.75 -3.39 -6.59
C VAL A 20 15.92 -2.55 -5.33
N VAL A 21 17.13 -2.47 -4.76
CA VAL A 21 17.43 -1.65 -3.58
C VAL A 21 17.15 -0.17 -3.86
N VAL A 22 17.60 0.35 -5.00
CA VAL A 22 17.34 1.75 -5.40
C VAL A 22 15.83 1.99 -5.57
N CYS A 23 15.10 1.07 -6.20
CA CYS A 23 13.65 1.19 -6.33
C CYS A 23 12.93 1.17 -4.98
N ILE A 24 13.35 0.32 -4.03
CA ILE A 24 12.79 0.27 -2.67
C ILE A 24 13.08 1.58 -1.93
N ALA A 25 14.32 2.08 -2.00
CA ALA A 25 14.70 3.35 -1.37
C ALA A 25 13.87 4.52 -1.95
N ALA A 26 13.76 4.61 -3.28
CA ALA A 26 12.94 5.62 -3.95
C ALA A 26 11.47 5.51 -3.53
N TRP A 27 10.93 4.29 -3.44
CA TRP A 27 9.56 4.05 -2.99
C TRP A 27 9.32 4.54 -1.55
N TYR A 28 10.26 4.30 -0.63
CA TYR A 28 10.17 4.82 0.74
C TYR A 28 10.21 6.34 0.78
N VAL A 29 11.12 6.98 0.04
CA VAL A 29 11.23 8.45 -0.02
C VAL A 29 9.94 9.06 -0.56
N ILE A 30 9.42 8.55 -1.69
CA ILE A 30 8.17 9.03 -2.28
C ILE A 30 6.98 8.82 -1.32
N SER A 31 6.94 7.70 -0.61
CA SER A 31 5.89 7.38 0.35
C SER A 31 5.93 8.31 1.57
N LEU A 32 7.13 8.64 2.10
CA LEU A 32 7.31 9.59 3.19
C LEU A 32 6.84 10.99 2.79
N VAL A 33 7.28 11.47 1.62
CA VAL A 33 6.86 12.78 1.09
C VAL A 33 5.34 12.83 0.91
N THR A 34 4.74 11.77 0.38
CA THR A 34 3.29 11.67 0.19
C THR A 34 2.55 11.70 1.52
N LEU A 35 3.00 10.94 2.51
CA LEU A 35 2.40 10.88 3.83
C LEU A 35 2.41 12.24 4.55
N TRP A 36 3.55 12.94 4.51
CA TRP A 36 3.69 14.26 5.10
C TRP A 36 2.86 15.31 4.35
N THR A 37 2.86 15.26 3.02
CA THR A 37 2.00 16.11 2.20
C THR A 37 0.52 15.89 2.55
N ASN A 38 0.09 14.65 2.70
CA ASN A 38 -1.28 14.30 3.08
C ASN A 38 -1.64 14.86 4.46
N ARG A 39 -0.78 14.67 5.45
CA ARG A 39 -0.99 15.25 6.79
C ARG A 39 -1.07 16.77 6.73
N TYR A 40 -0.19 17.43 5.99
CA TYR A 40 -0.20 18.88 5.83
C TYR A 40 -1.48 19.38 5.17
N VAL A 41 -1.91 18.76 4.06
CA VAL A 41 -3.12 19.13 3.32
C VAL A 41 -4.38 18.95 4.18
N VAL A 42 -4.47 17.83 4.92
CA VAL A 42 -5.63 17.54 5.76
C VAL A 42 -5.65 18.42 7.02
N ALA A 43 -4.49 18.61 7.69
CA ALA A 43 -4.43 19.31 8.96
C ALA A 43 -4.38 20.84 8.83
N LYS A 44 -3.64 21.39 7.85
CA LYS A 44 -3.46 22.84 7.67
C LYS A 44 -4.41 23.44 6.65
N LEU A 45 -4.57 22.80 5.49
CA LEU A 45 -5.42 23.33 4.41
C LEU A 45 -6.90 22.91 4.56
N ARG A 46 -7.20 21.93 5.43
CA ARG A 46 -8.54 21.36 5.65
C ARG A 46 -9.27 21.04 4.34
N VAL A 47 -8.53 20.57 3.34
CA VAL A 47 -9.09 20.12 2.06
C VAL A 47 -9.91 18.85 2.30
N ASP A 48 -11.02 18.72 1.58
CA ASP A 48 -11.88 17.54 1.70
C ASP A 48 -11.12 16.26 1.35
N SER A 49 -11.24 15.25 2.22
CA SER A 49 -10.62 13.93 2.04
C SER A 49 -11.04 13.28 0.72
N ASN A 50 -12.27 13.53 0.25
CA ASN A 50 -12.79 13.02 -1.01
C ASN A 50 -12.00 13.56 -2.22
N LEU A 51 -11.68 14.86 -2.25
CA LEU A 51 -10.91 15.47 -3.34
C LEU A 51 -9.44 15.00 -3.32
N LEU A 52 -8.86 14.89 -2.12
CA LEU A 52 -7.49 14.38 -1.98
C LEU A 52 -7.38 12.91 -2.38
N SER A 53 -8.36 12.08 -2.01
CA SER A 53 -8.41 10.68 -2.45
C SER A 53 -8.56 10.56 -3.96
N LEU A 54 -9.40 11.40 -4.58
CA LEU A 54 -9.57 11.46 -6.02
C LEU A 54 -8.26 11.85 -6.72
N ALA A 55 -7.55 12.86 -6.20
CA ALA A 55 -6.26 13.27 -6.74
C ALA A 55 -5.21 12.14 -6.65
N GLN A 56 -5.13 11.42 -5.54
CA GLN A 56 -4.19 10.29 -5.38
C GLN A 56 -4.52 9.10 -6.29
N LEU A 57 -5.81 8.76 -6.42
CA LEU A 57 -6.26 7.73 -7.33
C LEU A 57 -6.04 8.15 -8.79
N GLY A 58 -6.27 9.41 -9.13
CA GLY A 58 -5.99 9.99 -10.45
C GLY A 58 -4.50 9.95 -10.80
N MET A 59 -3.63 10.33 -9.86
CA MET A 59 -2.17 10.20 -10.04
C MET A 59 -1.76 8.74 -10.26
N SER A 60 -2.41 7.78 -9.59
CA SER A 60 -2.18 6.35 -9.81
C SER A 60 -2.61 5.89 -11.22
N VAL A 61 -3.70 6.46 -11.76
CA VAL A 61 -4.16 6.19 -13.13
C VAL A 61 -3.17 6.74 -14.16
N VAL A 62 -2.73 8.00 -14.00
CA VAL A 62 -1.78 8.63 -14.92
C VAL A 62 -0.44 7.88 -14.93
N GLY A 63 0.09 7.54 -13.75
CA GLY A 63 1.31 6.75 -13.63
C GLY A 63 1.16 5.33 -14.20
N GLY A 64 0.03 4.68 -13.92
CA GLY A 64 -0.30 3.36 -14.46
C GLY A 64 -0.37 3.37 -15.99
N LEU A 65 -1.15 4.29 -16.58
CA LEU A 65 -1.27 4.44 -18.03
C LEU A 65 0.07 4.75 -18.67
N GLY A 66 0.86 5.67 -18.10
CA GLY A 66 2.20 5.97 -18.59
C GLY A 66 3.09 4.72 -18.63
N SER A 67 3.06 3.90 -17.59
CA SER A 67 3.86 2.67 -17.52
C SER A 67 3.40 1.58 -18.51
N GLU A 68 2.09 1.37 -18.65
CA GLU A 68 1.54 0.35 -19.56
C GLU A 68 1.71 0.75 -21.03
N LEU A 69 1.54 2.04 -21.35
CA LEU A 69 1.76 2.55 -22.71
C LEU A 69 3.23 2.46 -23.12
N TYR A 70 4.15 2.74 -22.18
CA TYR A 70 5.58 2.62 -22.42
C TYR A 70 6.03 1.16 -22.62
N LEU A 71 5.49 0.21 -21.84
CA LEU A 71 5.96 -1.18 -21.85
C LEU A 71 5.28 -2.07 -22.89
N VAL A 72 3.97 -1.87 -23.14
CA VAL A 72 3.14 -2.83 -23.89
C VAL A 72 2.51 -2.21 -25.14
N GLY A 73 2.35 -0.88 -25.16
CA GLY A 73 1.73 -0.14 -26.26
C GLY A 73 0.18 -0.16 -26.23
N TRP A 74 -0.41 0.80 -26.94
CA TRP A 74 -1.84 1.13 -26.88
C TRP A 74 -2.77 -0.02 -27.30
N THR A 75 -2.38 -0.80 -28.32
CA THR A 75 -3.23 -1.83 -28.94
C THR A 75 -3.47 -3.03 -28.03
N VAL A 76 -2.43 -3.47 -27.31
CA VAL A 76 -2.51 -4.57 -26.35
C VAL A 76 -3.25 -4.13 -25.09
N CYS A 77 -3.03 -2.89 -24.63
CA CYS A 77 -3.75 -2.31 -23.50
C CYS A 77 -5.27 -2.29 -23.76
N LYS A 78 -5.71 -1.87 -24.96
CA LYS A 78 -7.13 -1.86 -25.34
C LYS A 78 -7.75 -3.27 -25.38
N ARG A 79 -7.03 -4.26 -25.89
CA ARG A 79 -7.50 -5.65 -25.96
C ARG A 79 -7.59 -6.29 -24.57
N SER A 80 -6.60 -6.03 -23.71
CA SER A 80 -6.57 -6.49 -22.32
C SER A 80 -7.71 -5.88 -21.48
N MET A 81 -7.98 -4.58 -21.66
CA MET A 81 -9.09 -3.91 -20.97
C MET A 81 -10.45 -4.52 -21.33
N ARG A 82 -10.68 -4.86 -22.60
CA ARG A 82 -11.94 -5.49 -23.04
C ARG A 82 -12.15 -6.85 -22.39
N LYS A 83 -11.10 -7.67 -22.29
CA LYS A 83 -11.15 -8.97 -21.61
C LYS A 83 -11.46 -8.84 -20.11
N VAL A 84 -10.90 -7.82 -19.44
CA VAL A 84 -11.21 -7.53 -18.03
C VAL A 84 -12.67 -7.13 -17.85
N LEU A 85 -13.22 -6.36 -18.78
CA LEU A 85 -14.61 -5.93 -18.73
C LEU A 85 -15.59 -7.09 -18.86
N ASP A 86 -15.29 -8.07 -19.73
CA ASP A 86 -16.17 -9.21 -19.98
C ASP A 86 -16.09 -10.29 -18.89
N ASP A 87 -14.89 -10.65 -18.44
CA ASP A 87 -14.70 -11.84 -17.55
C ASP A 87 -14.47 -11.48 -16.07
N GLY A 88 -13.99 -10.27 -15.77
CA GLY A 88 -13.37 -9.94 -14.48
C GLY A 88 -13.89 -8.68 -13.79
N LEU A 89 -14.91 -8.01 -14.34
CA LEU A 89 -15.34 -6.70 -13.87
C LEU A 89 -15.77 -6.70 -12.39
N LYS A 90 -16.52 -7.73 -11.95
CA LYS A 90 -17.01 -7.83 -10.56
C LYS A 90 -15.87 -7.85 -9.54
N ASP A 91 -14.84 -8.66 -9.81
CA ASP A 91 -13.67 -8.76 -8.94
C ASP A 91 -12.85 -7.46 -8.92
N MET A 92 -12.76 -6.78 -10.07
CA MET A 92 -12.05 -5.49 -10.18
C MET A 92 -12.80 -4.33 -9.50
N VAL A 93 -14.13 -4.30 -9.60
CA VAL A 93 -14.98 -3.32 -8.92
C VAL A 93 -14.89 -3.50 -7.41
N LEU A 94 -14.91 -4.75 -6.92
CA LEU A 94 -14.71 -5.04 -5.50
C LEU A 94 -13.35 -4.52 -5.02
N LEU A 95 -12.27 -4.84 -5.76
CA LEU A 95 -10.92 -4.39 -5.41
C LEU A 95 -10.77 -2.86 -5.48
N ALA A 96 -11.43 -2.21 -6.45
CA ALA A 96 -11.48 -0.75 -6.54
C ALA A 96 -12.20 -0.11 -5.35
N GLY A 97 -13.34 -0.67 -4.91
CA GLY A 97 -14.05 -0.21 -3.73
C GLY A 97 -13.22 -0.33 -2.45
N VAL A 98 -12.55 -1.47 -2.27
CA VAL A 98 -11.59 -1.69 -1.17
C VAL A 98 -10.47 -0.64 -1.21
N ARG A 99 -9.91 -0.35 -2.39
CA ARG A 99 -8.86 0.66 -2.57
C ARG A 99 -9.32 2.07 -2.20
N ILE A 100 -10.53 2.47 -2.60
CA ILE A 100 -11.11 3.76 -2.19
C ILE A 100 -11.23 3.83 -0.67
N LEU A 101 -11.81 2.79 -0.07
CA LEU A 101 -12.05 2.72 1.37
C LEU A 101 -10.75 2.83 2.17
N THR A 102 -9.70 2.11 1.75
CA THR A 102 -8.34 2.23 2.31
C THR A 102 -7.85 3.67 2.32
N VAL A 103 -7.92 4.36 1.16
CA VAL A 103 -7.40 5.71 1.03
C VAL A 103 -8.19 6.68 1.90
N LEU A 104 -9.52 6.60 1.90
CA LEU A 104 -10.38 7.48 2.70
C LEU A 104 -10.19 7.28 4.20
N LEU A 105 -10.12 6.02 4.67
CA LEU A 105 -9.86 5.71 6.08
C LEU A 105 -8.46 6.16 6.51
N GLY A 106 -7.44 5.95 5.65
CA GLY A 106 -6.08 6.42 5.91
C GLY A 106 -5.99 7.95 6.01
N LEU A 107 -6.65 8.68 5.11
CA LEU A 107 -6.72 10.15 5.17
C LEU A 107 -7.51 10.63 6.40
N THR A 108 -8.56 9.91 6.79
CA THR A 108 -9.34 10.21 8.00
C THR A 108 -8.52 10.02 9.26
N ALA A 109 -7.73 8.94 9.36
CA ALA A 109 -6.80 8.73 10.46
C ALA A 109 -5.80 9.88 10.60
N LEU A 110 -5.20 10.30 9.47
CA LEU A 110 -4.29 11.43 9.39
C LEU A 110 -4.93 12.78 9.73
N LYS A 111 -6.26 12.88 9.84
CA LYS A 111 -6.94 14.09 10.33
C LYS A 111 -6.88 14.20 11.85
N TYR A 112 -7.01 13.07 12.55
CA TYR A 112 -7.22 13.04 13.99
C TYR A 112 -5.96 12.69 14.79
N ILE A 113 -5.02 11.92 14.23
CA ILE A 113 -3.84 11.48 14.99
C ILE A 113 -2.53 11.80 14.25
N ALA A 114 -1.44 11.85 15.02
CA ALA A 114 -0.07 11.98 14.56
C ALA A 114 0.31 10.95 13.48
N VAL A 115 1.27 11.35 12.64
CA VAL A 115 1.73 10.53 11.50
C VAL A 115 2.49 9.31 12.01
N SER A 116 3.37 9.52 12.99
CA SER A 116 4.16 8.48 13.64
C SER A 116 3.29 7.36 14.25
N PHE A 117 2.23 7.72 14.95
CA PHE A 117 1.27 6.77 15.50
C PHE A 117 0.49 6.01 14.40
N THR A 118 0.07 6.71 13.34
CA THR A 118 -0.58 6.05 12.19
C THR A 118 0.33 5.04 11.50
N GLN A 119 1.63 5.32 11.40
CA GLN A 119 2.61 4.38 10.84
C GLN A 119 2.85 3.17 11.76
N THR A 120 2.80 3.38 13.07
CA THR A 120 2.87 2.31 14.06
C THR A 120 1.67 1.36 13.94
N ILE A 121 0.47 1.90 13.71
CA ILE A 121 -0.70 1.06 13.44
C ILE A 121 -0.50 0.28 12.13
N LYS A 122 0.00 0.92 11.07
CA LYS A 122 0.23 0.26 9.78
C LYS A 122 1.30 -0.83 9.83
N SER A 123 2.36 -0.68 10.61
CA SER A 123 3.39 -1.72 10.76
C SER A 123 2.88 -2.99 11.44
N SER A 124 1.72 -2.94 12.10
CA SER A 124 1.02 -4.14 12.60
C SER A 124 0.25 -4.91 11.50
N ALA A 125 0.39 -4.57 10.22
CA ALA A 125 -0.19 -5.31 9.10
C ALA A 125 0.02 -6.85 9.14
N PRO A 126 1.17 -7.39 9.58
CA PRO A 126 1.37 -8.84 9.72
C PRO A 126 0.33 -9.50 10.62
N PHE A 127 -0.06 -8.84 11.72
CA PHE A 127 -1.08 -9.33 12.65
C PHE A 127 -2.42 -9.49 11.93
N PHE A 128 -2.91 -8.42 11.28
CA PHE A 128 -4.18 -8.45 10.55
C PHE A 128 -4.16 -9.44 9.39
N THR A 129 -3.02 -9.58 8.72
CA THR A 129 -2.86 -10.53 7.61
C THR A 129 -3.02 -11.98 8.07
N VAL A 130 -2.44 -12.36 9.21
CA VAL A 130 -2.58 -13.72 9.78
C VAL A 130 -4.03 -13.99 10.19
N VAL A 131 -4.65 -13.06 10.91
CA VAL A 131 -6.06 -13.17 11.32
C VAL A 131 -6.97 -13.31 10.10
N LEU A 132 -6.78 -12.48 9.08
CA LEU A 132 -7.58 -12.53 7.86
C LEU A 132 -7.37 -13.84 7.09
N THR A 133 -6.14 -14.35 7.05
CA THR A 133 -5.83 -15.64 6.40
C THR A 133 -6.51 -16.80 7.12
N TYR A 134 -6.52 -16.77 8.45
CA TYR A 134 -7.26 -17.74 9.26
C TYR A 134 -8.77 -17.66 8.98
N LEU A 135 -9.36 -16.46 8.96
CA LEU A 135 -10.80 -16.27 8.75
C LEU A 135 -11.28 -16.56 7.32
N LEU A 136 -10.54 -16.12 6.30
CA LEU A 136 -10.96 -16.22 4.89
C LEU A 136 -10.49 -17.49 4.18
N LEU A 137 -9.34 -18.05 4.57
CA LEU A 137 -8.78 -19.24 3.92
C LEU A 137 -8.83 -20.49 4.82
N GLY A 138 -9.12 -20.34 6.13
CA GLY A 138 -9.12 -21.45 7.08
C GLY A 138 -7.73 -22.06 7.34
N GLN A 139 -6.66 -21.39 6.92
CA GLN A 139 -5.30 -21.91 7.04
C GLN A 139 -4.70 -21.48 8.37
N ARG A 140 -4.23 -22.44 9.17
CA ARG A 140 -3.51 -22.15 10.41
C ARG A 140 -2.04 -21.86 10.10
N THR A 141 -1.54 -20.75 10.62
CA THR A 141 -0.11 -20.42 10.59
C THR A 141 0.66 -21.22 11.63
N GLY A 142 1.95 -21.43 11.42
CA GLY A 142 2.77 -22.16 12.35
C GLY A 142 2.92 -21.42 13.68
N TRP A 143 3.27 -22.17 14.72
CA TRP A 143 3.42 -21.67 16.08
C TRP A 143 4.48 -20.55 16.18
N ARG A 144 5.49 -20.56 15.31
CA ARG A 144 6.60 -19.59 15.30
C ARG A 144 6.13 -18.23 14.81
N VAL A 145 5.34 -18.21 13.74
CA VAL A 145 4.67 -16.99 13.28
C VAL A 145 3.73 -16.48 14.38
N ASN A 146 2.93 -17.35 15.02
CA ASN A 146 1.99 -16.91 16.06
C ASN A 146 2.69 -16.21 17.25
N PHE A 147 3.83 -16.73 17.73
CA PHE A 147 4.59 -16.07 18.80
C PHE A 147 5.14 -14.69 18.41
N SER A 148 5.48 -14.49 17.13
CA SER A 148 5.97 -13.18 16.66
C SER A 148 4.90 -12.08 16.63
N LEU A 149 3.61 -12.43 16.76
CA LEU A 149 2.52 -11.45 16.83
C LEU A 149 2.45 -10.77 18.20
N ILE A 150 2.88 -11.46 19.28
CA ILE A 150 2.85 -10.93 20.65
C ILE A 150 3.61 -9.60 20.78
N PRO A 151 4.87 -9.46 20.34
CA PRO A 151 5.59 -8.18 20.39
C PRO A 151 4.93 -7.08 19.53
N ILE A 152 4.33 -7.44 18.40
CA ILE A 152 3.64 -6.48 17.53
C ILE A 152 2.41 -5.88 18.24
N VAL A 153 1.57 -6.74 18.83
CA VAL A 153 0.33 -6.31 19.52
C VAL A 153 0.67 -5.56 20.80
N SER A 154 1.62 -6.05 21.59
CA SER A 154 2.07 -5.35 22.80
C SER A 154 2.65 -3.97 22.47
N GLY A 155 3.50 -3.85 21.46
CA GLY A 155 4.04 -2.55 21.02
C GLY A 155 2.95 -1.55 20.61
N LEU A 156 1.92 -2.03 19.90
CA LEU A 156 0.77 -1.20 19.55
C LEU A 156 -0.01 -0.72 20.79
N ILE A 157 -0.21 -1.60 21.78
CA ILE A 157 -0.87 -1.24 23.04
C ILE A 157 -0.04 -0.18 23.79
N PHE A 158 1.28 -0.40 23.92
CA PHE A 158 2.18 0.55 24.57
C PHE A 158 2.16 1.93 23.90
N CYS A 159 2.23 1.99 22.56
CA CYS A 159 2.10 3.25 21.84
C CYS A 159 0.74 3.92 22.11
N SER A 160 -0.36 3.16 22.07
CA SER A 160 -1.71 3.70 22.24
C SER A 160 -1.97 4.29 23.63
N LEU A 161 -1.38 3.70 24.67
CA LEU A 161 -1.49 4.19 26.05
C LEU A 161 -0.61 5.43 26.32
N SER A 162 0.47 5.59 25.55
CA SER A 162 1.48 6.64 25.78
C SER A 162 1.28 7.91 24.96
N ASP A 163 0.38 7.88 23.98
CA ASP A 163 0.21 8.97 23.01
C ASP A 163 -0.72 10.06 23.56
N SER A 164 -0.23 11.29 23.62
CA SER A 164 -0.98 12.45 24.11
C SER A 164 -2.03 12.97 23.11
N SER A 165 -1.97 12.53 21.85
CA SER A 165 -2.90 12.89 20.77
C SER A 165 -3.90 11.77 20.45
N PHE A 166 -4.17 10.89 21.42
CA PHE A 166 -5.05 9.74 21.20
C PHE A 166 -6.51 10.17 20.96
N HIS A 167 -6.95 10.00 19.71
CA HIS A 167 -8.35 10.17 19.30
C HIS A 167 -8.94 8.85 18.82
N VAL A 168 -9.94 8.34 19.54
CA VAL A 168 -10.58 7.04 19.25
C VAL A 168 -11.06 6.93 17.80
N ILE A 169 -11.65 7.99 17.25
CA ILE A 169 -12.13 8.02 15.85
C ILE A 169 -10.98 7.82 14.87
N GLY A 170 -9.86 8.52 15.07
CA GLY A 170 -8.67 8.37 14.24
C GLY A 170 -8.03 6.99 14.40
N PHE A 171 -8.06 6.43 15.61
CA PHE A 171 -7.45 5.15 15.94
C PHE A 171 -8.21 4.02 15.26
N ILE A 172 -9.54 4.02 15.39
CA ILE A 172 -10.40 3.06 14.69
C ILE A 172 -10.27 3.23 13.18
N ALA A 173 -10.23 4.46 12.65
CA ALA A 173 -10.02 4.69 11.22
C ALA A 173 -8.66 4.13 10.73
N ALA A 174 -7.59 4.28 11.51
CA ALA A 174 -6.27 3.75 11.20
C ALA A 174 -6.24 2.21 11.24
N LEU A 175 -6.87 1.60 12.26
CA LEU A 175 -7.00 0.14 12.37
C LEU A 175 -7.81 -0.41 11.19
N MET A 176 -8.95 0.20 10.89
CA MET A 176 -9.79 -0.21 9.76
C MET A 176 -9.08 -0.02 8.43
N SER A 177 -8.34 1.08 8.23
CA SER A 177 -7.49 1.26 7.05
C SER A 177 -6.51 0.10 6.90
N ASN A 178 -5.84 -0.31 7.99
CA ASN A 178 -4.88 -1.40 7.95
C ASN A 178 -5.55 -2.77 7.66
N CYS A 179 -6.75 -3.00 8.21
CA CYS A 179 -7.55 -4.20 7.89
C CYS A 179 -7.92 -4.24 6.41
N VAL A 180 -8.43 -3.13 5.86
CA VAL A 180 -8.84 -3.02 4.46
C VAL A 180 -7.63 -3.11 3.53
N ASP A 181 -6.48 -2.53 3.91
CA ASP A 181 -5.18 -2.70 3.24
C ASP A 181 -4.80 -4.19 3.15
N CYS A 182 -4.94 -4.95 4.24
CA CYS A 182 -4.66 -6.38 4.25
C CYS A 182 -5.62 -7.15 3.33
N ILE A 183 -6.92 -6.81 3.34
CA ILE A 183 -7.91 -7.38 2.43
C ILE A 183 -7.54 -7.08 0.98
N GLN A 184 -7.21 -5.82 0.68
CA GLN A 184 -6.77 -5.39 -0.64
C GLN A 184 -5.59 -6.24 -1.12
N ASN A 185 -4.57 -6.40 -0.28
CA ASN A 185 -3.37 -7.17 -0.59
C ASN A 185 -3.68 -8.65 -0.84
N VAL A 186 -4.60 -9.26 -0.09
CA VAL A 186 -5.03 -10.66 -0.32
C VAL A 186 -5.81 -10.79 -1.62
N LEU A 187 -6.75 -9.87 -1.90
CA LEU A 187 -7.54 -9.87 -3.13
C LEU A 187 -6.66 -9.63 -4.37
N THR A 188 -5.73 -8.67 -4.31
CA THR A 188 -4.76 -8.40 -5.38
C THR A 188 -3.93 -9.65 -5.70
N LYS A 189 -3.46 -10.39 -4.70
CA LYS A 189 -2.73 -11.66 -4.91
C LYS A 189 -3.60 -12.73 -5.56
N ARG A 190 -4.85 -12.88 -5.13
CA ARG A 190 -5.80 -13.83 -5.75
C ARG A 190 -6.03 -13.51 -7.22
N LEU A 191 -6.12 -12.23 -7.58
CA LEU A 191 -6.30 -11.78 -8.96
C LEU A 191 -5.02 -11.96 -9.78
N LEU A 192 -3.84 -11.69 -9.22
CA LEU A 192 -2.56 -11.91 -9.90
C LEU A 192 -2.40 -13.36 -10.39
N ASN A 193 -2.90 -14.33 -9.61
CA ASN A 193 -2.86 -15.76 -9.99
C ASN A 193 -3.79 -16.13 -11.16
N ARG A 194 -4.71 -15.26 -11.59
CA ARG A 194 -5.55 -15.44 -12.79
C ARG A 194 -4.92 -14.87 -14.07
N SER A 195 -3.58 -14.74 -14.12
CA SER A 195 -2.80 -14.23 -15.25
C SER A 195 -2.93 -12.72 -15.55
N TYR A 196 -3.26 -11.90 -14.55
CA TYR A 196 -3.15 -10.44 -14.69
C TYR A 196 -1.74 -9.97 -14.34
N SER A 197 -1.22 -8.97 -15.08
CA SER A 197 0.02 -8.28 -14.69
C SER A 197 -0.22 -7.32 -13.52
N THR A 198 0.79 -7.10 -12.67
CA THR A 198 0.70 -6.18 -11.52
C THR A 198 0.34 -4.76 -11.94
N SER A 199 0.98 -4.26 -12.99
CA SER A 199 0.76 -2.91 -13.52
C SER A 199 -0.64 -2.75 -14.11
N GLN A 200 -1.12 -3.76 -14.83
CA GLN A 200 -2.48 -3.82 -15.38
C GLN A 200 -3.54 -3.82 -14.27
N LEU A 201 -3.35 -4.66 -13.24
CA LEU A 201 -4.27 -4.76 -12.12
C LEU A 201 -4.37 -3.44 -11.35
N GLN A 202 -3.24 -2.78 -11.10
CA GLN A 202 -3.21 -1.47 -10.46
C GLN A 202 -3.87 -0.38 -11.31
N LEU A 203 -3.66 -0.42 -12.63
CA LEU A 203 -4.26 0.52 -13.56
C LEU A 203 -5.78 0.36 -13.62
N TYR A 204 -6.28 -0.85 -13.86
CA TYR A 204 -7.71 -1.09 -14.02
C TYR A 204 -8.49 -0.80 -12.74
N THR A 205 -7.96 -1.21 -11.58
CA THR A 205 -8.57 -0.90 -10.28
C THR A 205 -8.56 0.59 -9.98
N SER A 206 -7.51 1.32 -10.37
CA SER A 206 -7.44 2.77 -10.19
C SER A 206 -8.41 3.52 -11.12
N ILE A 207 -8.59 3.08 -12.37
CA ILE A 207 -9.56 3.68 -13.31
C ILE A 207 -10.98 3.50 -12.79
N ILE A 208 -11.35 2.28 -12.38
CA ILE A 208 -12.67 1.99 -11.82
C ILE A 208 -12.86 2.78 -10.51
N ALA A 209 -11.83 2.86 -9.67
CA ALA A 209 -11.90 3.62 -8.42
C ALA A 209 -12.15 5.12 -8.67
N VAL A 210 -11.46 5.73 -9.63
CA VAL A 210 -11.70 7.14 -10.02
C VAL A 210 -13.12 7.31 -10.55
N ALA A 211 -13.60 6.40 -11.41
CA ALA A 211 -14.95 6.46 -11.95
C ALA A 211 -16.03 6.36 -10.86
N MET A 212 -15.88 5.41 -9.92
CA MET A 212 -16.79 5.25 -8.78
C MET A 212 -16.75 6.47 -7.86
N GLN A 213 -15.56 7.01 -7.57
CA GLN A 213 -15.42 8.19 -6.71
C GLN A 213 -16.02 9.43 -7.36
N LEU A 214 -15.84 9.63 -8.67
CA LEU A 214 -16.48 10.70 -9.42
C LEU A 214 -18.01 10.57 -9.42
N MET A 215 -18.53 9.36 -9.61
CA MET A 215 -19.97 9.10 -9.52
C MET A 215 -20.53 9.44 -8.14
N PHE A 216 -19.82 9.08 -7.08
CA PHE A 216 -20.20 9.45 -5.71
C PHE A 216 -20.19 10.96 -5.49
N ILE A 217 -19.15 11.67 -5.97
CA ILE A 217 -19.07 13.13 -5.84
C ILE A 217 -20.19 13.80 -6.65
N ALA A 218 -20.45 13.34 -7.88
CA ALA A 218 -21.53 13.85 -8.72
C ALA A 218 -22.91 13.63 -8.09
N TYR A 219 -23.14 12.46 -7.48
CA TYR A 219 -24.38 12.18 -6.75
C TYR A 219 -24.57 13.15 -5.57
N ASN A 220 -23.53 13.37 -4.76
CA ASN A 220 -23.60 14.34 -3.66
C ASN A 220 -23.83 15.77 -4.16
N TRP A 221 -23.22 16.14 -5.29
CA TRP A 221 -23.43 17.44 -5.92
C TRP A 221 -24.87 17.64 -6.39
N MET A 222 -25.49 16.60 -6.95
CA MET A 222 -26.89 16.63 -7.39
C MET A 222 -27.86 16.65 -6.22
N ALA A 223 -27.57 15.90 -5.15
CA ALA A 223 -28.41 15.81 -3.96
C ALA A 223 -28.36 17.09 -3.11
N THR A 224 -27.20 17.75 -3.04
CA THR A 224 -27.01 19.02 -2.35
C THR A 224 -26.19 19.96 -3.24
N PRO A 225 -26.83 20.75 -4.12
CA PRO A 225 -26.11 21.71 -4.95
C PRO A 225 -25.41 22.71 -4.02
N PRO A 226 -24.09 22.89 -4.16
CA PRO A 226 -23.36 23.74 -3.25
C PRO A 226 -23.64 25.21 -3.56
N ASP A 227 -23.83 26.01 -2.52
CA ASP A 227 -24.03 27.46 -2.67
C ASP A 227 -22.84 28.10 -3.40
N PRO A 228 -23.06 28.88 -4.47
CA PRO A 228 -22.00 29.43 -5.31
C PRO A 228 -21.03 30.34 -4.54
N ALA A 229 -21.49 30.98 -3.46
CA ALA A 229 -20.65 31.80 -2.58
C ALA A 229 -19.68 30.96 -1.71
N LEU A 230 -20.06 29.73 -1.34
CA LEU A 230 -19.22 28.82 -0.55
C LEU A 230 -18.16 28.13 -1.43
N GLU A 231 -18.53 27.80 -2.67
CA GLU A 231 -17.66 27.19 -3.69
C GLU A 231 -16.60 28.16 -4.23
N ALA A 232 -16.94 29.44 -4.40
CA ALA A 232 -15.96 30.48 -4.77
C ALA A 232 -14.85 30.61 -3.70
N LYS A 233 -15.21 30.58 -2.41
CA LYS A 233 -14.27 30.60 -1.27
C LYS A 233 -13.46 29.30 -1.12
N LYS A 234 -13.90 28.20 -1.74
CA LYS A 234 -13.23 26.90 -1.78
C LYS A 234 -12.30 26.78 -3.00
N THR A 235 -12.71 27.36 -4.12
CA THR A 235 -11.97 27.45 -5.39
C THR A 235 -10.76 28.39 -5.27
N ASP A 236 -10.89 29.52 -4.58
CA ASP A 236 -9.76 30.42 -4.29
C ASP A 236 -8.64 29.73 -3.50
N ARG A 237 -9.01 28.77 -2.63
CA ARG A 237 -8.02 27.94 -1.92
C ARG A 237 -7.37 26.87 -2.81
N SER A 238 -7.96 26.53 -3.95
CA SER A 238 -7.54 25.43 -4.82
C SER A 238 -6.48 25.84 -5.85
N THR A 239 -6.52 27.06 -6.39
CA THR A 239 -5.40 27.65 -7.17
C THR A 239 -4.19 27.98 -6.30
N THR A 240 -4.39 28.13 -4.99
CA THR A 240 -3.30 28.19 -4.00
C THR A 240 -2.58 26.85 -3.81
N VAL A 241 -3.18 25.71 -4.17
CA VAL A 241 -2.60 24.37 -3.97
C VAL A 241 -1.37 24.15 -4.85
N ALA A 242 -1.36 24.65 -6.09
CA ALA A 242 -0.19 24.59 -6.97
C ALA A 242 1.01 25.40 -6.43
N ASN A 243 0.75 26.56 -5.83
CA ASN A 243 1.76 27.36 -5.13
C ASN A 243 2.12 26.78 -3.75
N CYS A 244 1.23 25.99 -3.12
CA CYS A 244 1.52 25.20 -1.92
C CYS A 244 2.45 24.03 -2.19
N VAL A 245 2.43 23.40 -3.37
CA VAL A 245 3.38 22.31 -3.72
C VAL A 245 4.82 22.84 -3.80
N LYS A 246 5.00 24.04 -4.38
CA LYS A 246 6.31 24.72 -4.44
C LYS A 246 6.81 25.15 -3.05
N ARG A 247 5.89 25.51 -2.14
CA ARG A 247 6.17 25.78 -0.72
C ARG A 247 6.30 24.51 0.13
N ALA A 248 5.66 23.40 -0.24
CA ALA A 248 5.75 22.10 0.44
C ALA A 248 7.14 21.50 0.31
N LEU A 249 7.82 21.68 -0.84
CA LEU A 249 9.23 21.33 -1.02
C LEU A 249 10.17 22.11 -0.07
N ILE A 250 9.84 23.36 0.25
CA ILE A 250 10.57 24.21 1.21
C ILE A 250 10.18 23.87 2.66
N ILE A 251 8.93 23.44 2.88
CA ILE A 251 8.44 22.96 4.17
C ILE A 251 9.06 21.61 4.51
N VAL A 252 9.30 20.69 3.57
CA VAL A 252 10.08 19.46 3.83
C VAL A 252 11.48 19.78 4.35
N LEU A 253 12.12 20.83 3.83
CA LEU A 253 13.37 21.38 4.38
C LEU A 253 13.20 21.98 5.80
N SER A 254 11.99 22.42 6.14
CA SER A 254 11.57 22.94 7.46
C SER A 254 11.02 21.85 8.39
N ILE A 255 10.69 20.65 7.90
CA ILE A 255 10.20 19.54 8.74
C ILE A 255 11.31 18.97 9.62
N TYR A 256 12.59 19.28 9.34
CA TYR A 256 13.66 19.13 10.34
C TYR A 256 13.40 19.97 11.62
N ARG A 257 12.51 20.98 11.58
CA ARG A 257 12.20 21.92 12.67
C ARG A 257 10.91 21.64 13.43
N TYR A 258 10.00 20.81 12.90
CA TYR A 258 8.73 20.43 13.56
C TYR A 258 8.82 18.99 14.07
N GLY A 259 9.54 18.80 15.17
CA GLY A 259 9.49 17.55 15.92
C GLY A 259 8.07 17.34 16.46
N GLU A 260 7.44 16.21 16.13
CA GLU A 260 6.35 15.70 16.96
C GLU A 260 6.95 15.36 18.34
N ASP A 261 6.35 15.85 19.42
CA ASP A 261 6.79 15.52 20.78
C ASP A 261 6.39 14.07 21.12
N VAL A 262 7.22 13.14 20.67
CA VAL A 262 7.03 11.70 20.90
C VAL A 262 7.59 11.37 22.29
N THR A 263 6.72 10.93 23.21
CA THR A 263 7.11 10.53 24.56
C THR A 263 8.11 9.36 24.51
N PRO A 264 9.04 9.24 25.48
CA PRO A 264 10.00 8.12 25.52
C PRO A 264 9.32 6.75 25.55
N LEU A 265 8.11 6.67 26.11
CA LEU A 265 7.32 5.44 26.13
C LEU A 265 6.76 5.08 24.75
N ASN A 266 6.41 6.07 23.93
CA ASN A 266 5.99 5.85 22.54
C ASN A 266 7.16 5.34 21.67
N TRP A 267 8.37 5.87 21.90
CA TRP A 267 9.60 5.33 21.27
C TRP A 267 9.83 3.85 21.61
N CYS A 268 9.64 3.47 22.88
CA CYS A 268 9.75 2.07 23.31
C CYS A 268 8.75 1.18 22.55
N GLY A 269 7.49 1.62 22.44
CA GLY A 269 6.47 0.88 21.68
C GLY A 269 6.81 0.74 20.19
N MET A 270 7.29 1.79 19.53
CA MET A 270 7.71 1.73 18.12
C MET A 270 8.85 0.74 17.90
N VAL A 271 9.87 0.75 18.76
CA VAL A 271 10.99 -0.20 18.70
C VAL A 271 10.49 -1.64 18.87
N LEU A 272 9.54 -1.86 19.80
CA LEU A 272 8.95 -3.18 20.03
C LEU A 272 8.17 -3.69 18.81
N VAL A 273 7.42 -2.81 18.14
CA VAL A 273 6.71 -3.18 16.90
C VAL A 273 7.70 -3.51 15.78
N ILE A 274 8.77 -2.72 15.60
CA ILE A 274 9.82 -2.98 14.59
C ILE A 274 10.48 -4.34 14.85
N PHE A 275 10.85 -4.60 16.11
CA PHE A 275 11.39 -5.89 16.51
C PHE A 275 10.42 -7.03 16.22
N GLY A 276 9.13 -6.86 16.55
CA GLY A 276 8.09 -7.85 16.24
C GLY A 276 7.96 -8.14 14.74
N VAL A 277 7.98 -7.11 13.88
CA VAL A 277 7.95 -7.28 12.42
C VAL A 277 9.20 -8.01 11.92
N TYR A 278 10.37 -7.72 12.48
CA TYR A 278 11.61 -8.43 12.15
C TYR A 278 11.51 -9.92 12.50
N VAL A 279 11.07 -10.25 13.72
CA VAL A 279 10.87 -11.64 14.17
C VAL A 279 9.81 -12.34 13.32
N PHE A 280 8.72 -11.67 12.97
CA PHE A 280 7.68 -12.20 12.09
C PHE A 280 8.23 -12.56 10.71
N ASN A 281 9.06 -11.68 10.13
CA ASN A 281 9.68 -11.93 8.84
C ASN A 281 10.68 -13.09 8.90
N ALA A 282 11.45 -13.21 9.98
CA ALA A 282 12.37 -14.33 10.20
C ALA A 282 11.60 -15.66 10.38
N ALA A 283 10.57 -15.69 11.22
CA ALA A 283 9.72 -16.86 11.44
C ALA A 283 9.06 -17.32 10.13
N SER A 284 8.49 -16.37 9.38
CA SER A 284 7.85 -16.62 8.08
C SER A 284 8.82 -17.16 7.03
N ARG A 285 10.10 -16.78 7.07
CA ARG A 285 11.13 -17.34 6.16
C ARG A 285 11.40 -18.80 6.49
N ILE A 286 11.59 -19.11 7.76
CA ILE A 286 11.99 -20.46 8.14
C ILE A 286 10.83 -21.46 7.96
N GLU A 287 9.58 -21.04 8.19
CA GLU A 287 8.41 -21.86 7.86
C GLU A 287 8.33 -22.19 6.36
N ARG A 288 8.75 -21.27 5.47
CA ARG A 288 8.82 -21.54 4.02
C ARG A 288 9.93 -22.50 3.65
N GLU A 289 11.11 -22.33 4.24
CA GLU A 289 12.25 -23.23 4.00
C GLU A 289 11.93 -24.67 4.44
N GLN A 290 11.17 -24.81 5.52
CA GLN A 290 10.69 -26.13 5.99
C GLN A 290 9.64 -26.72 5.04
N ALA A 291 8.73 -25.91 4.50
CA ALA A 291 7.77 -26.36 3.50
C ALA A 291 8.43 -26.86 2.21
N ILE A 292 9.59 -26.30 1.83
CA ILE A 292 10.36 -26.74 0.65
C ILE A 292 11.13 -28.04 0.91
N LYS A 293 11.56 -28.30 2.15
CA LYS A 293 12.42 -29.44 2.52
C LYS A 293 11.67 -30.67 3.05
N GLY A 294 10.35 -30.57 3.32
CA GLY A 294 9.55 -31.68 3.88
C GLY A 294 9.22 -32.79 2.86
N PRO A 295 8.91 -34.03 3.32
CA PRO A 295 8.53 -35.14 2.44
C PRO A 295 7.23 -34.85 1.69
N ILE A 296 7.11 -35.38 0.45
CA ILE A 296 5.92 -35.30 -0.42
C ILE A 296 4.78 -36.15 0.16
N ILE A 297 4.28 -35.80 1.33
CA ILE A 297 3.00 -36.25 1.86
C ILE A 297 2.20 -34.98 2.04
N ALA A 298 1.18 -34.83 1.19
CA ALA A 298 0.42 -33.61 0.92
C ALA A 298 0.44 -32.58 2.05
N PRO A 299 1.00 -31.37 1.85
CA PRO A 299 0.86 -30.35 2.85
C PRO A 299 -0.59 -29.86 2.84
N ALA A 300 -1.19 -29.80 4.02
CA ALA A 300 -2.39 -29.02 4.25
C ALA A 300 -2.21 -27.66 3.55
N LYS A 301 -3.14 -27.36 2.65
CA LYS A 301 -3.25 -26.16 1.82
C LYS A 301 -2.94 -24.94 2.68
N SER A 302 -1.68 -24.53 2.73
CA SER A 302 -1.13 -23.36 3.42
C SER A 302 -0.44 -22.52 2.35
N THR A 303 -1.23 -22.07 1.38
CA THR A 303 -0.74 -21.24 0.27
C THR A 303 -0.74 -19.79 0.73
N PHE A 304 0.18 -19.46 1.63
CA PHE A 304 0.64 -18.09 1.80
C PHE A 304 2.02 -17.98 1.13
N VAL A 305 2.02 -17.25 0.01
CA VAL A 305 3.17 -16.61 -0.63
C VAL A 305 3.99 -17.44 -1.63
N GLN A 306 3.42 -17.62 -2.82
CA GLN A 306 4.15 -17.26 -4.05
C GLN A 306 4.52 -15.76 -3.91
N THR A 307 5.74 -15.23 -3.98
CA THR A 307 6.99 -15.63 -4.67
C THR A 307 6.80 -16.03 -6.13
N SER A 308 5.67 -15.68 -6.76
CA SER A 308 5.53 -15.81 -8.22
C SER A 308 6.18 -14.67 -8.99
N THR A 309 6.62 -13.57 -8.35
CA THR A 309 7.25 -12.46 -9.08
C THR A 309 8.78 -12.58 -9.17
N ILE A 310 9.48 -13.24 -8.25
CA ILE A 310 10.95 -13.32 -8.32
C ILE A 310 11.44 -14.49 -9.18
N ASN A 311 10.75 -15.64 -9.18
CA ASN A 311 11.18 -16.80 -10.01
C ASN A 311 10.69 -16.72 -11.47
N ASN A 312 9.52 -16.12 -11.76
CA ASN A 312 9.10 -15.91 -13.15
C ASN A 312 9.90 -14.78 -13.84
N LEU A 313 10.55 -13.88 -13.10
CA LEU A 313 11.47 -12.89 -13.67
C LEU A 313 12.85 -13.48 -14.01
N SER A 314 13.27 -14.58 -13.38
CA SER A 314 14.46 -15.33 -13.80
C SER A 314 14.19 -16.25 -14.99
N GLU A 315 12.99 -16.84 -15.12
CA GLU A 315 12.67 -17.72 -16.27
C GLU A 315 12.35 -16.93 -17.55
N ILE A 316 11.62 -15.81 -17.46
CA ILE A 316 11.27 -14.99 -18.65
C ILE A 316 12.51 -14.27 -19.23
N ARG A 317 13.59 -14.07 -18.46
CA ARG A 317 14.83 -13.48 -18.97
C ARG A 317 15.73 -14.50 -19.69
N ILE A 318 15.55 -15.81 -19.47
CA ILE A 318 16.31 -16.83 -20.20
C ILE A 318 15.67 -17.17 -21.55
N GLU A 319 14.34 -17.07 -21.69
CA GLU A 319 13.68 -17.39 -22.97
C GLU A 319 13.76 -16.30 -24.04
N LYS A 320 14.02 -15.04 -23.67
CA LYS A 320 14.11 -13.91 -24.63
C LYS A 320 15.53 -13.59 -25.11
N GLY A 321 16.48 -14.49 -24.86
CA GLY A 321 17.90 -14.33 -25.18
C GLY A 321 18.49 -15.43 -26.08
N ARG A 322 17.67 -16.09 -26.89
CA ARG A 322 18.11 -16.93 -28.02
C ARG A 322 17.47 -16.44 -29.30
#